data_AF-A0A1B3WNI0-F1
#
_entry.id   AF-A0A1B3WNI0-F1
#
_cell.length_a   1.000
_cell.length_b   1.000
_cell.length_c   1.000
_cell.angle_alpha   90.00
_cell.angle_beta   90.00
_cell.angle_gamma   90.00
#
_symmetry.space_group_name_H-M   'P 1'
#
loop_
_entity.id
_entity.type
_entity.pdbx_description
1 polymer ?
#
loop_
_entity_poly.entity_id
_entity_poly.type
_entity_poly.pdbx_seq_one_letter_code
_entity_poly.pdbx_strand_id
1 'polypeptide(L)' 'MKNSVILVTRYGMGDAPEELRLKLIGSYLSLMNSTDTLLPNAICFYADGVKLAVEGSPALESLRALEARGVRLIL' A
#
# COMPACT_ATOMS: atom_id res chain seq x y z
N MET A 1 -0.81 13.72 7.16
CA MET A 1 -1.64 12.87 8.02
C MET A 1 -0.80 12.46 9.22
N LYS A 2 -0.65 13.32 10.23
CA LYS A 2 0.12 12.96 11.42
C LYS A 2 -0.84 12.22 12.36
N ASN A 3 -0.59 10.93 12.63
CA ASN A 3 -1.44 9.96 13.34
C ASN A 3 -2.52 9.25 12.52
N SER A 4 -2.18 8.71 11.37
CA SER A 4 -3.06 7.75 10.68
C SER A 4 -2.35 6.44 10.40
N VAL A 5 -3.14 5.36 10.43
CA VAL A 5 -2.76 4.04 9.93
C VAL A 5 -3.69 3.71 8.77
N ILE A 6 -3.13 3.12 7.71
CA ILE A 6 -3.92 2.57 6.61
C ILE A 6 -3.99 1.06 6.79
N LEU A 7 -5.19 0.52 6.63
CA LEU A 7 -5.41 -0.91 6.68
C LEU A 7 -5.71 -1.45 5.28
N VAL A 8 -4.92 -2.42 4.84
CA VAL A 8 -5.09 -3.13 3.57
C VAL A 8 -5.45 -4.58 3.88
N THR A 9 -6.72 -4.94 3.68
CA THR A 9 -7.26 -6.26 4.04
C THR A 9 -7.44 -7.22 2.86
N ARG A 10 -7.16 -6.76 1.64
CA ARG A 10 -7.44 -7.46 0.39
C ARG A 10 -6.25 -7.37 -0.57
N TYR A 11 -6.16 -8.32 -1.48
CA TYR A 11 -5.23 -8.24 -2.61
C TYR A 11 -5.72 -7.16 -3.60
N GLY A 12 -5.30 -5.92 -3.36
CA GLY A 12 -5.73 -4.73 -4.10
C GLY A 12 -6.77 -3.89 -3.37
N MET A 13 -7.26 -2.84 -4.04
CA MET A 13 -8.17 -1.84 -3.45
C MET A 13 -9.61 -2.01 -3.95
N GLY A 14 -10.57 -2.01 -3.01
CA GLY A 14 -12.01 -2.05 -3.31
C GLY A 14 -12.55 -3.45 -3.57
N ASP A 15 -13.72 -3.51 -4.21
CA ASP A 15 -14.38 -4.73 -4.65
C ASP A 15 -14.62 -4.66 -6.16
N ALA A 16 -13.82 -5.39 -6.92
CA ALA A 16 -13.75 -5.32 -8.37
C ALA A 16 -12.98 -6.52 -8.92
N PRO A 17 -13.00 -6.76 -10.25
CA PRO A 17 -12.07 -7.69 -10.89
C PRO A 17 -10.62 -7.41 -10.50
N GLU A 18 -9.80 -8.45 -10.41
CA GLU A 18 -8.45 -8.40 -9.87
C GLU A 18 -7.57 -7.32 -10.53
N GLU A 19 -7.57 -7.27 -11.87
CA GLU A 19 -6.81 -6.28 -12.64
C GLU A 19 -7.12 -4.85 -12.18
N LEU A 20 -8.40 -4.54 -11.96
CA LEU A 20 -8.82 -3.21 -11.52
C LEU A 20 -8.43 -2.96 -10.07
N ARG A 21 -8.60 -3.92 -9.16
CA ARG A 21 -8.17 -3.78 -7.76
C ARG A 21 -6.67 -3.51 -7.63
N LEU A 22 -5.86 -4.20 -8.44
CA LEU A 22 -4.40 -4.00 -8.49
C LEU A 22 -4.02 -2.65 -9.10
N LYS A 23 -4.70 -2.24 -10.17
CA LYS A 23 -4.50 -0.91 -10.77
C LYS A 23 -4.82 0.21 -9.78
N LEU A 24 -5.90 0.07 -9.01
CA LEU A 24 -6.33 1.06 -8.03
C LEU A 24 -5.35 1.19 -6.86
N ILE A 25 -4.92 0.07 -6.26
CA ILE A 25 -3.93 0.13 -5.18
C ILE A 25 -2.59 0.67 -5.69
N GLY A 26 -2.16 0.29 -6.90
CA GLY A 26 -0.93 0.81 -7.51
C GLY A 26 -0.98 2.32 -7.72
N SER A 27 -2.09 2.82 -8.27
CA SER A 27 -2.33 4.27 -8.44
C SER A 27 -2.31 5.00 -7.09
N TYR A 28 -2.93 4.42 -6.06
CA TYR A 28 -2.96 5.01 -4.73
C TYR A 28 -1.57 5.10 -4.08
N LEU A 29 -0.78 4.03 -4.14
CA LEU A 29 0.59 4.00 -3.61
C LEU A 29 1.52 4.94 -4.40
N SER A 30 1.36 5.01 -5.73
CA SER A 30 2.11 5.95 -6.58
C SER A 30 1.84 7.41 -6.20
N LEU A 31 0.56 7.76 -5.99
CA LEU A 31 0.17 9.10 -5.54
C LEU A 31 0.74 9.41 -4.15
N MET A 32 0.72 8.43 -3.23
CA MET A 32 1.32 8.57 -1.90
C MET A 32 2.84 8.74 -1.95
N ASN A 33 3.51 8.06 -2.88
CA ASN A 33 4.93 8.25 -3.13
C ASN A 33 5.26 9.62 -3.73
N SER A 34 4.30 10.25 -4.43
CA SER A 34 4.48 11.54 -5.10
C SER A 34 4.19 12.75 -4.20
N THR A 35 3.67 12.56 -2.98
CA THR A 35 3.35 13.65 -2.04
C THR A 35 4.29 13.65 -0.84
N ASP A 36 4.77 14.82 -0.41
CA ASP A 36 5.72 14.96 0.71
C ASP A 36 5.08 15.28 2.07
N THR A 37 3.80 15.63 2.11
CA THR A 37 3.17 16.21 3.30
C THR A 37 2.17 15.27 4.00
N LEU A 38 1.75 14.19 3.33
CA LEU A 38 0.62 13.36 3.75
C LEU A 38 0.97 11.86 3.80
N LEU A 39 2.06 11.49 4.48
CA LEU A 39 2.36 10.08 4.75
C LEU A 39 1.69 9.58 6.04
N PRO A 40 1.17 8.33 6.06
CA PRO A 40 0.70 7.67 7.27
C PRO A 40 1.88 7.21 8.15
N ASN A 41 1.61 6.92 9.43
CA ASN A 41 2.61 6.35 10.33
C ASN A 41 2.88 4.87 10.08
N ALA A 42 1.88 4.15 9.56
CA ALA A 42 2.00 2.76 9.21
C ALA A 42 0.96 2.37 8.15
N ILE A 43 1.29 1.31 7.41
CA ILE A 43 0.35 0.54 6.58
C ILE A 43 0.34 -0.88 7.15
N CYS A 44 -0.82 -1.33 7.60
CA CYS A 44 -1.03 -2.69 8.10
C CYS A 44 -1.67 -3.54 7.01
N PHE A 45 -1.13 -4.73 6.79
CA PHE A 45 -1.63 -5.70 5.82
C PHE A 45 -2.24 -6.88 6.57
N TYR A 46 -3.53 -7.15 6.38
CA TYR A 46 -4.21 -8.31 6.98
C TYR A 46 -4.82 -9.21 5.91
N ALA A 47 -4.99 -10.50 6.25
CA ALA A 47 -5.59 -11.50 5.36
C ALA A 47 -4.94 -11.48 3.97
N ASP A 48 -5.71 -11.30 2.90
CA ASP A 48 -5.18 -11.26 1.54
C ASP A 48 -4.34 -10.01 1.22
N GLY A 49 -4.36 -8.99 2.09
CA GLY A 49 -3.52 -7.79 1.96
C GLY A 49 -2.03 -8.10 1.96
N VAL A 50 -1.60 -9.10 2.73
CA VAL A 50 -0.17 -9.48 2.85
C VAL A 50 0.43 -9.87 1.49
N LYS A 51 -0.40 -10.35 0.55
CA LYS A 51 0.00 -10.71 -0.82
C LYS A 51 0.52 -9.51 -1.64
N LEU A 52 0.25 -8.28 -1.22
CA LEU A 52 0.82 -7.09 -1.87
C LEU A 52 2.28 -6.84 -1.49
N ALA A 53 2.77 -7.44 -0.39
CA ALA A 53 4.12 -7.24 0.15
C ALA A 53 5.06 -8.44 -0.07
N VAL A 54 4.64 -9.46 -0.83
CA VAL A 54 5.48 -10.62 -1.16
C VAL A 54 6.27 -10.40 -2.46
N GLU A 55 7.30 -11.23 -2.67
CA GLU A 55 8.07 -11.25 -3.91
C GLU A 55 7.17 -11.49 -5.13
N GLY A 56 7.42 -10.74 -6.22
CA GLY A 56 6.61 -10.79 -7.43
C GLY A 56 5.34 -9.94 -7.41
N SER A 57 4.97 -9.34 -6.27
CA SER A 57 3.86 -8.39 -6.23
C SER A 57 4.17 -7.12 -7.03
N PRO A 58 3.24 -6.63 -7.88
CA PRO A 58 3.43 -5.38 -8.62
C PRO A 58 3.46 -4.15 -7.71
N ALA A 59 3.04 -4.27 -6.45
CA ALA A 59 3.05 -3.17 -5.47
C ALA A 59 4.36 -3.09 -4.66
N LEU A 60 5.22 -4.12 -4.72
CA LEU A 60 6.34 -4.28 -3.80
C LEU A 60 7.30 -3.08 -3.82
N GLU A 61 7.72 -2.63 -4.99
CA GLU A 61 8.67 -1.50 -5.11
C GLU A 61 8.07 -0.18 -4.62
N SER A 62 6.77 0.02 -4.83
CA SER A 62 6.08 1.20 -4.29
C SER A 62 6.02 1.17 -2.76
N LEU A 63 5.84 -0.01 -2.17
CA LEU A 63 5.87 -0.18 -0.71
C LEU A 63 7.26 0.04 -0.13
N ARG A 64 8.32 -0.48 -0.78
CA ARG A 64 9.71 -0.21 -0.39
C ARG A 64 10.05 1.28 -0.42
N ALA A 65 9.56 2.01 -1.43
CA ALA A 65 9.74 3.45 -1.53
C ALA A 65 9.06 4.20 -0.36
N LEU A 66 7.86 3.78 0.05
CA LEU A 66 7.19 4.35 1.22
C LEU A 66 7.92 4.02 2.52
N GLU A 67 8.43 2.80 2.65
CA GLU A 67 9.23 2.36 3.81
C GLU A 67 10.51 3.19 3.97
N ALA A 68 11.24 3.42 2.88
CA ALA A 68 12.41 4.28 2.85
C ALA A 68 12.12 5.74 3.27
N ARG A 69 10.86 6.17 3.14
CA ARG A 69 10.37 7.51 3.55
C ARG A 69 9.83 7.52 4.99
N GLY A 70 10.00 6.43 5.74
CA GLY A 70 9.65 6.33 7.15
C GLY A 70 8.24 5.80 7.44
N VAL A 71 7.52 5.32 6.42
CA VAL A 71 6.24 4.64 6.64
C VAL A 71 6.50 3.22 7.12
N ARG A 72 5.97 2.84 8.30
CA ARG A 72 6.12 1.46 8.79
C ARG A 72 5.20 0.50 8.02
N LEU A 73 5.74 -0.58 7.50
CA LEU A 73 4.94 -1.67 6.92
C LEU A 73 4.77 -2.77 7.98
N ILE A 74 3.53 -3.12 8.30
CA ILE A 74 3.19 -4.14 9.30
C ILE A 74 2.46 -5.27 8.57
N LEU A 75 3.02 -6.48 8.63
CA LEU A 75 2.51 -7.68 7.95
C LEU A 75 1.87 -8.65 8.95
#